data_AF-A0A1C9CFL3-F1
#
_entry.id   AF-A0A1C9CFL3-F1
#
_cell.length_a   1.000
_cell.length_b   1.000
_cell.length_c   1.000
_cell.angle_alpha   90.00
_cell.angle_beta   90.00
_cell.angle_gamma   90.00
#
_symmetry.space_group_name_H-M   'P 1'
#
loop_
_entity.id
_entity.type
_entity.pdbx_description
1 polymer ?
#
loop_
_entity_poly.entity_id
_entity_poly.type
_entity_poly.pdbx_seq_one_letter_code
_entity_poly.pdbx_strand_id
1 'polypeptide(L)'
;MNFTMENIYLLLTCVFLLILCINLTRQIVNICQVENYLYASQILKSRRQINESSVYIISDLFLKKNQIIEAIQALQNVLRYKQLHDSFNIYSLSNLSNSLGCIYSQVCKYSAAIYYFRLAVSYNYRHIEALDNLTQLYEKISVKSG
;
A
#
# COMPACT_ATOMS: atom_id res chain seq x y z
N MET A 1 -20.31 -19.15 50.56
CA MET A 1 -21.10 -19.60 49.40
C MET A 1 -20.93 -18.70 48.16
N ASN A 2 -20.61 -17.42 48.32
CA ASN A 2 -20.39 -16.51 47.16
C ASN A 2 -19.10 -16.79 46.37
N PHE A 3 -18.00 -17.14 47.05
CA PHE A 3 -16.70 -17.37 46.43
C PHE A 3 -16.69 -18.50 45.38
N THR A 4 -17.45 -19.58 45.63
CA THR A 4 -17.59 -20.69 44.69
C THR A 4 -18.41 -20.31 43.46
N MET A 5 -19.45 -19.48 43.64
CA MET A 5 -20.30 -18.99 42.54
C MET A 5 -19.57 -17.96 41.66
N GLU A 6 -18.77 -17.09 42.27
CA GLU A 6 -17.91 -16.13 41.57
C GLU A 6 -16.87 -16.85 40.69
N ASN A 7 -16.21 -17.89 41.21
CA ASN A 7 -15.25 -18.68 40.44
C ASN A 7 -15.89 -19.43 39.25
N ILE A 8 -17.11 -19.95 39.42
CA ILE A 8 -17.84 -20.62 38.33
C ILE A 8 -18.20 -19.61 37.23
N TYR A 9 -18.66 -18.42 37.61
CA TYR A 9 -18.97 -17.35 36.65
C TYR A 9 -17.72 -16.90 35.89
N LEU A 10 -16.59 -16.75 36.58
CA LEU A 10 -15.31 -16.35 35.98
C LEU A 10 -14.77 -17.42 35.03
N LEU A 11 -14.97 -18.71 35.36
CA LEU A 11 -14.59 -19.82 34.49
C LEU A 11 -15.48 -19.89 33.24
N LEU A 12 -16.80 -19.72 33.40
CA LEU A 12 -17.75 -19.70 32.28
C LEU A 12 -17.47 -18.55 31.30
N THR A 13 -17.24 -17.35 31.82
CA THR A 13 -16.89 -16.17 31.00
C THR A 13 -15.55 -16.35 30.30
N CYS A 14 -14.56 -16.96 30.96
CA CYS A 14 -13.27 -17.28 30.34
C CYS A 14 -13.40 -18.26 29.17
N VAL A 15 -14.21 -19.32 29.32
CA VAL A 15 -14.49 -20.27 28.24
C VAL A 15 -15.21 -19.59 27.07
N PHE A 16 -16.18 -18.72 27.36
CA PHE A 16 -16.88 -17.96 26.33
C PHE A 16 -15.94 -17.01 25.56
N LEU A 17 -15.04 -16.32 26.26
CA LEU A 17 -14.01 -15.48 25.66
C LEU A 17 -13.04 -16.28 24.78
N LEU A 18 -12.64 -17.47 25.23
CA LEU A 18 -11.79 -18.37 24.43
C LEU A 18 -12.48 -18.77 23.12
N ILE A 19 -13.77 -19.14 23.18
CA ILE A 19 -14.56 -19.49 21.99
C ILE A 19 -14.64 -18.29 21.03
N LEU A 20 -14.88 -17.08 21.55
CA LEU A 20 -14.90 -15.86 20.75
C LEU A 20 -13.54 -15.59 20.08
N CYS A 21 -12.44 -15.69 20.81
CA CYS A 21 -11.10 -15.53 20.26
C CYS A 21 -10.81 -16.52 19.13
N ILE A 22 -11.16 -17.80 19.31
CA ILE A 22 -10.99 -18.85 18.28
C ILE A 22 -11.82 -18.54 17.03
N ASN A 23 -13.07 -18.10 17.21
CA ASN A 23 -13.93 -17.74 16.08
C ASN A 23 -13.43 -16.50 15.32
N LEU A 24 -12.98 -15.46 16.03
CA LEU A 24 -12.44 -14.24 15.45
C LEU A 24 -11.14 -14.52 14.69
N THR A 25 -10.21 -15.25 15.30
CA THR A 25 -8.96 -15.65 14.63
C THR A 25 -9.23 -16.44 13.35
N ARG A 26 -10.18 -17.38 13.38
CA ARG A 26 -10.59 -18.12 12.18
C ARG A 26 -11.19 -17.21 11.10
N GLN A 27 -12.03 -16.23 11.47
CA GLN A 27 -12.58 -15.27 10.51
C GLN A 27 -11.47 -14.43 9.87
N ILE A 28 -10.52 -13.93 10.66
CA ILE A 28 -9.38 -13.13 10.18
C ILE A 28 -8.57 -13.96 9.17
N VAL A 29 -8.25 -15.22 9.51
CA VAL A 29 -7.50 -16.11 8.60
C VAL A 29 -8.24 -16.33 7.29
N ASN A 30 -9.55 -16.59 7.34
CA ASN A 30 -10.36 -16.80 6.14
C ASN A 30 -10.41 -15.54 5.25
N ILE A 31 -10.55 -14.36 5.85
CA ILE A 31 -10.53 -13.09 5.11
C ILE A 31 -9.17 -12.89 4.46
N CYS A 32 -8.07 -13.08 5.20
CA CYS A 32 -6.72 -12.97 4.65
C CYS A 32 -6.49 -13.93 3.47
N GLN A 33 -7.00 -15.17 3.55
CA GLN A 33 -6.90 -16.13 2.45
C GLN A 33 -7.66 -15.66 1.22
N VAL A 34 -8.94 -15.27 1.37
CA VAL A 34 -9.78 -14.80 0.25
C VAL A 34 -9.16 -13.58 -0.42
N GLU A 35 -8.65 -12.63 0.37
CA GLU A 35 -7.94 -11.47 -0.15
C GLU A 35 -6.70 -11.88 -0.94
N ASN A 36 -5.88 -12.79 -0.43
CA ASN A 36 -4.70 -13.32 -1.13
C ASN A 36 -5.07 -13.99 -2.47
N TYR A 37 -6.16 -14.75 -2.52
CA TYR A 37 -6.68 -15.32 -3.77
C TYR A 37 -7.16 -14.26 -4.76
N LEU A 38 -7.84 -13.21 -4.27
CA LEU A 38 -8.24 -12.07 -5.10
C LEU A 38 -7.02 -11.33 -5.65
N TYR A 39 -5.97 -11.11 -4.86
CA TYR A 39 -4.72 -10.52 -5.38
C TYR A 39 -4.07 -11.40 -6.44
N ALA A 40 -3.89 -12.69 -6.14
CA ALA A 40 -3.25 -13.61 -7.07
C ALA A 40 -4.02 -13.67 -8.40
N SER A 41 -5.34 -13.74 -8.36
CA SER A 41 -6.18 -13.76 -9.56
C SER A 41 -6.16 -12.43 -10.33
N GLN A 42 -6.13 -11.27 -9.64
CA GLN A 42 -5.96 -9.96 -10.29
C GLN A 42 -4.60 -9.84 -10.96
N ILE A 43 -3.52 -10.28 -10.31
CA ILE A 43 -2.17 -10.28 -10.88
C ILE A 43 -2.10 -11.20 -12.11
N LEU A 44 -2.67 -12.40 -12.05
CA LEU A 44 -2.72 -13.33 -13.18
C LEU A 44 -3.52 -12.77 -14.36
N LYS A 45 -4.62 -12.05 -14.09
CA LYS A 45 -5.38 -11.32 -15.13
C LYS A 45 -4.56 -10.16 -15.69
N SER A 46 -3.81 -9.45 -14.85
CA SER A 46 -2.94 -8.33 -15.25
C SER A 46 -1.73 -8.78 -16.10
N ARG A 47 -1.26 -10.03 -15.99
CA ARG A 47 -0.22 -10.58 -16.87
C ARG A 47 -0.65 -10.69 -18.33
N ARG A 48 -1.96 -10.76 -18.62
CA ARG A 48 -2.48 -10.74 -20.00
C ARG A 48 -2.71 -9.32 -20.54
N GLN A 49 -3.05 -8.37 -19.66
CA GLN A 49 -3.16 -6.94 -19.95
C GLN A 49 -2.88 -6.19 -18.64
N ILE A 50 -1.72 -5.52 -18.53
CA ILE A 50 -1.42 -4.74 -17.32
C ILE A 50 -2.40 -3.57 -17.26
N ASN A 51 -3.45 -3.74 -16.46
CA ASN A 51 -4.44 -2.71 -16.26
C ASN A 51 -3.93 -1.75 -15.17
N GLU A 52 -3.57 -0.53 -15.57
CA GLU A 52 -2.99 0.49 -14.69
C GLU A 52 -3.86 0.76 -13.46
N SER A 53 -5.18 0.79 -13.66
CA SER A 53 -6.15 1.01 -12.59
C SER A 53 -6.09 -0.08 -11.52
N SER A 54 -5.87 -1.33 -11.91
CA SER A 54 -5.75 -2.45 -10.96
C SER A 54 -4.51 -2.31 -10.08
N VAL A 55 -3.42 -1.78 -10.63
CA VAL A 55 -2.17 -1.59 -9.90
C VAL A 55 -2.31 -0.48 -8.85
N TYR A 56 -2.97 0.62 -9.20
CA TYR A 56 -3.27 1.67 -8.24
C TYR A 56 -4.16 1.18 -7.10
N ILE A 57 -5.20 0.42 -7.42
CA ILE A 57 -6.11 -0.16 -6.41
C ILE A 57 -5.34 -1.10 -5.47
N ILE A 58 -4.52 -1.99 -6.02
CA ILE A 58 -3.72 -2.93 -5.22
C ILE A 58 -2.73 -2.18 -4.31
N SER A 59 -2.09 -1.14 -4.84
CA SER A 59 -1.10 -0.35 -4.09
C SER A 59 -1.76 0.43 -2.96
N ASP A 60 -2.90 1.09 -3.21
CA ASP A 60 -3.69 1.78 -2.18
C ASP A 60 -4.15 0.81 -1.08
N LEU A 61 -4.55 -0.40 -1.47
CA LEU A 61 -4.96 -1.42 -0.51
C LEU A 61 -3.79 -1.87 0.36
N PHE A 62 -2.62 -2.13 -0.22
CA PHE A 62 -1.42 -2.44 0.55
C PHE A 62 -1.04 -1.32 1.52
N LEU A 63 -1.16 -0.05 1.12
CA LEU A 63 -0.94 1.08 2.02
C LEU A 63 -1.95 1.10 3.18
N LYS A 64 -3.24 0.85 2.93
CA LYS A 64 -4.27 0.73 3.97
C LYS A 64 -3.99 -0.40 4.96
N LYS A 65 -3.31 -1.45 4.52
CA LYS A 65 -2.85 -2.58 5.35
C LYS A 65 -1.52 -2.35 6.05
N ASN A 66 -0.92 -1.18 5.89
CA ASN A 66 0.43 -0.86 6.36
C ASN A 66 1.53 -1.76 5.76
N GLN A 67 1.24 -2.39 4.61
CA GLN A 67 2.14 -3.25 3.83
C GLN A 67 2.89 -2.42 2.79
N ILE A 68 3.72 -1.49 3.27
CA ILE A 68 4.31 -0.45 2.43
C ILE A 68 5.34 -1.03 1.44
N ILE A 69 6.06 -2.08 1.83
CA ILE A 69 7.08 -2.72 0.98
C ILE A 69 6.40 -3.37 -0.23
N GLU A 70 5.31 -4.09 0.00
CA GLU A 70 4.52 -4.76 -1.03
C GLU A 70 3.90 -3.75 -2.00
N ALA A 71 3.39 -2.62 -1.50
CA ALA A 71 2.90 -1.52 -2.33
C ALA A 71 3.98 -0.97 -3.27
N ILE A 72 5.17 -0.68 -2.73
CA ILE A 72 6.31 -0.17 -3.51
C ILE A 72 6.72 -1.19 -4.57
N GLN A 73 6.87 -2.46 -4.20
CA GLN A 73 7.27 -3.52 -5.13
C GLN A 73 6.26 -3.69 -6.27
N ALA A 74 4.96 -3.64 -5.98
CA ALA A 74 3.91 -3.73 -6.99
C ALA A 74 4.02 -2.59 -8.02
N LEU A 75 4.15 -1.35 -7.56
CA LEU A 75 4.31 -0.17 -8.43
C LEU A 75 5.63 -0.21 -9.22
N GLN A 76 6.74 -0.58 -8.61
CA GLN A 76 8.05 -0.68 -9.27
C GLN A 76 8.06 -1.73 -10.38
N ASN A 77 7.45 -2.90 -10.14
CA ASN A 77 7.37 -3.96 -11.14
C ASN A 77 6.59 -3.52 -12.38
N VAL A 78 5.49 -2.78 -12.16
CA VAL A 78 4.64 -2.26 -13.23
C VAL A 78 5.35 -1.13 -13.98
N LEU A 79 5.99 -0.22 -13.27
CA LEU A 79 6.82 0.83 -13.87
C LEU A 79 7.91 0.22 -14.77
N ARG A 80 8.64 -0.77 -14.27
CA ARG A 80 9.70 -1.47 -15.05
C ARG A 80 9.14 -2.15 -16.29
N TYR A 81 8.00 -2.84 -16.17
CA TYR A 81 7.37 -3.45 -17.33
C TYR A 81 6.97 -2.41 -18.39
N LYS A 82 6.35 -1.29 -17.97
CA LYS A 82 5.94 -0.23 -18.89
C LYS A 82 7.13 0.47 -19.55
N GLN A 83 8.20 0.71 -18.81
CA GLN A 83 9.44 1.23 -19.40
C GLN A 83 9.98 0.32 -20.51
N LEU A 84 9.81 -1.00 -20.41
CA LEU A 84 10.29 -1.97 -21.38
C LEU A 84 9.33 -2.19 -22.57
N HIS A 85 8.01 -2.17 -22.33
CA HIS A 85 7.01 -2.62 -23.30
C HIS A 85 6.02 -1.54 -23.76
N ASP A 86 5.91 -0.43 -23.04
CA ASP A 86 4.91 0.64 -23.26
C ASP A 86 5.50 2.02 -22.88
N SER A 87 6.70 2.31 -23.38
CA SER A 87 7.46 3.51 -23.03
C SER A 87 6.88 4.81 -23.61
N PHE A 88 5.97 4.69 -24.58
CA PHE A 88 5.30 5.82 -25.23
C PHE A 88 4.22 6.46 -24.35
N ASN A 89 3.68 5.73 -23.37
CA ASN A 89 2.67 6.25 -22.47
C ASN A 89 3.31 7.06 -21.32
N ILE A 90 3.81 8.25 -21.67
CA ILE A 90 4.50 9.16 -20.75
C ILE A 90 3.61 9.61 -19.58
N TYR A 91 2.30 9.72 -19.78
CA TYR A 91 1.35 10.10 -18.73
C TYR A 91 1.26 9.03 -17.66
N SER A 92 1.13 7.76 -18.07
CA SER A 92 1.11 6.62 -17.15
C SER A 92 2.41 6.49 -16.34
N LEU A 93 3.55 6.58 -17.02
CA LEU A 93 4.88 6.52 -16.40
C LEU A 93 5.08 7.66 -15.40
N SER A 94 4.62 8.87 -15.75
CA SER A 94 4.66 10.02 -14.86
C SER A 94 3.78 9.82 -13.62
N ASN A 95 2.55 9.33 -13.78
CA ASN A 95 1.62 9.09 -12.67
C ASN A 95 2.16 8.01 -11.71
N LEU A 96 2.67 6.90 -12.25
CA LEU A 96 3.26 5.81 -11.44
C LEU A 96 4.46 6.30 -10.63
N SER A 97 5.30 7.14 -11.26
CA SER A 97 6.46 7.73 -10.60
C SER A 97 6.03 8.73 -9.50
N ASN A 98 5.00 9.55 -9.74
CA ASN A 98 4.44 10.44 -8.72
C ASN A 98 3.91 9.64 -7.51
N SER A 99 3.14 8.58 -7.75
CA SER A 99 2.61 7.72 -6.67
C SER A 99 3.71 7.06 -5.84
N LEU A 100 4.78 6.56 -6.47
CA LEU A 100 5.96 6.07 -5.75
C LEU A 100 6.59 7.17 -4.89
N GLY A 101 6.72 8.38 -5.42
CA GLY A 101 7.22 9.55 -4.68
C GLY A 101 6.38 9.85 -3.44
N CYS A 102 5.06 9.83 -3.56
CA CYS A 102 4.14 10.03 -2.43
C CYS A 102 4.34 8.98 -1.34
N ILE A 103 4.43 7.70 -1.71
CA ILE A 103 4.63 6.61 -0.74
C ILE A 103 5.98 6.76 -0.03
N TYR A 104 7.06 7.04 -0.76
CA TYR A 104 8.38 7.26 -0.14
C TYR A 104 8.41 8.49 0.77
N SER A 105 7.65 9.54 0.44
CA SER A 105 7.49 10.73 1.27
C SER A 105 6.78 10.39 2.59
N GLN A 106 5.73 9.56 2.55
CA GLN A 106 5.00 9.09 3.74
C GLN A 106 5.91 8.32 4.70
N VAL A 107 6.79 7.45 4.19
CA VAL A 107 7.78 6.73 5.02
C VAL A 107 9.04 7.53 5.37
N CYS A 108 9.02 8.84 5.14
CA CYS A 108 10.13 9.76 5.40
C CYS A 108 11.45 9.40 4.68
N LYS A 109 11.39 8.63 3.59
CA LYS A 109 12.53 8.33 2.72
C LYS A 109 12.64 9.41 1.66
N TYR A 110 12.98 10.62 2.09
CA TYR A 110 12.92 11.83 1.27
C TYR A 110 13.82 11.79 0.03
N SER A 111 14.99 11.17 0.09
CA SER A 111 15.87 11.01 -1.09
C SER A 111 15.22 10.20 -2.21
N ALA A 112 14.59 9.08 -1.86
CA ALA A 112 13.83 8.25 -2.80
C ALA A 112 12.60 8.99 -3.33
N ALA A 113 11.89 9.71 -2.46
CA ALA A 113 10.72 10.50 -2.86
C ALA A 113 11.10 11.58 -3.89
N ILE A 114 12.17 12.35 -3.65
CA ILE A 114 12.69 13.35 -4.59
C ILE A 114 13.05 12.70 -5.92
N TYR A 115 13.73 11.56 -5.91
CA TYR A 115 14.09 10.84 -7.13
C TYR A 115 12.85 10.52 -7.97
N TYR A 116 11.81 9.94 -7.35
CA TYR A 116 10.60 9.54 -8.06
C TYR A 116 9.74 10.72 -8.52
N PHE A 117 9.66 11.80 -7.74
CA PHE A 117 9.00 13.02 -8.21
C PHE A 117 9.74 13.66 -9.39
N ARG A 118 11.08 13.73 -9.36
CA ARG A 118 11.87 14.19 -10.51
C ARG A 118 11.70 13.28 -11.72
N LEU A 119 11.64 11.96 -11.50
CA LEU A 119 11.39 11.00 -12.57
C LEU A 119 10.01 11.23 -13.21
N ALA A 120 8.98 11.50 -12.41
CA ALA A 120 7.65 11.87 -12.92
C ALA A 120 7.72 13.11 -13.83
N VAL A 121 8.35 14.19 -13.35
CA VAL A 121 8.52 15.43 -14.11
C VAL A 121 9.36 15.21 -15.38
N SER A 122 10.32 14.27 -15.35
CA SER A 122 11.10 13.94 -16.55
C SER A 122 10.29 13.26 -17.65
N TYR A 123 9.26 12.48 -17.29
CA TYR A 123 8.32 11.92 -18.26
C TYR A 123 7.32 12.95 -18.75
N ASN A 124 6.81 13.78 -17.85
CA ASN A 124 5.87 14.84 -18.17
C ASN A 124 6.22 16.12 -17.40
N TYR A 125 6.86 17.06 -18.09
CA TYR A 125 7.29 18.33 -17.50
C TYR A 125 6.14 19.22 -17.01
N ARG A 126 4.90 18.96 -17.46
CA ARG A 126 3.68 19.66 -17.01
C ARG A 126 2.87 18.86 -15.99
N HIS A 127 3.48 17.87 -15.34
CA HIS A 127 2.80 17.14 -14.26
C HIS A 127 2.72 18.02 -13.00
N ILE A 128 1.64 18.79 -12.91
CA ILE A 128 1.43 19.82 -11.87
C ILE A 128 1.50 19.20 -10.48
N GLU A 129 0.85 18.05 -10.27
CA GLU A 129 0.80 17.39 -8.97
C GLU A 129 2.19 16.92 -8.51
N ALA A 130 3.01 16.36 -9.41
CA ALA A 130 4.37 15.95 -9.08
C ALA A 130 5.27 17.15 -8.74
N LEU A 131 5.08 18.29 -9.42
CA LEU A 131 5.79 19.54 -9.12
C LEU A 131 5.40 20.10 -7.76
N ASP A 132 4.11 20.10 -7.43
CA ASP A 132 3.60 20.55 -6.15
C ASP A 132 4.12 19.65 -5.00
N ASN A 133 4.00 18.33 -5.16
CA ASN A 133 4.51 17.35 -4.19
C ASN A 133 6.03 17.50 -3.94
N LEU A 134 6.79 17.77 -5.00
CA LEU A 134 8.24 18.00 -4.90
C LEU A 134 8.56 19.32 -4.18
N THR A 135 7.79 20.37 -4.43
CA THR A 135 7.94 21.67 -3.76
C THR A 135 7.63 21.56 -2.27
N GLN A 136 6.47 20.99 -1.92
CA GLN A 136 6.08 20.73 -0.53
C GLN A 136 7.10 19.85 0.20
N LEU A 137 7.70 18.88 -0.48
CA LEU A 137 8.72 18.03 0.10
C LEU A 137 10.00 18.82 0.46
N TYR A 138 10.45 19.73 -0.40
CA TYR A 138 11.61 20.57 -0.09
C TYR A 138 11.35 21.51 1.08
N GLU A 139 10.16 22.12 1.14
CA GLU A 139 9.76 22.96 2.29
C GLU A 139 9.75 22.15 3.59
N LYS A 140 9.23 20.93 3.54
CA LYS A 140 9.22 20.02 4.71
C LYS A 140 10.63 19.65 5.17
N ILE A 141 11.56 19.44 4.24
CA ILE A 141 12.95 19.11 4.57
C ILE A 141 13.66 20.33 5.17
N SER A 142 13.49 21.52 4.59
CA SER A 142 14.16 22.74 5.07
C SER A 142 13.73 23.09 6.49
N VAL A 143 12.44 22.97 6.81
CA VAL A 143 11.90 23.20 8.17
C VAL A 143 12.45 22.19 9.18
N LYS A 144 12.71 20.94 8.77
CA LYS A 144 13.22 19.89 9.67
C LYS A 144 14.73 19.97 9.92
N SER A 145 15.44 20.76 9.11
CA SER A 145 16.89 20.96 9.20
C SER A 145 17.31 22.24 9.93
N GLY A 146 16.35 23.09 10.32
CA GLY A 146 16.56 24.27 11.18
C GLY A 146 16.19 23.96 12.62
#